data_AF-A0A8T9Q8B3-F1
#
_entry.id   AF-A0A8T9Q8B3-F1
#
_cell.length_a   1.000
_cell.length_b   1.000
_cell.length_c   1.000
_cell.angle_alpha   90.00
_cell.angle_beta   90.00
_cell.angle_gamma   90.00
#
_symmetry.space_group_name_H-M   'P 1'
#
loop_
_entity.id
_entity.type
_entity.pdbx_description
1 polymer ?
#
loop_
_entity_poly.entity_id
_entity_poly.type
_entity_poly.pdbx_seq_one_letter_code
_entity_poly.pdbx_strand_id
1 'polypeptide(L)'
;MEDVYLSELLLTEEKQLVVIAEKKYEEGGDESPVHARELHVFGYNEFQSPTWHTIIAKDQVAPPTESFTGIGFRAAVFGPEVQILTQEKIKGKSDLYVRRVNAQTGVVTPAKGLGLSVASDQNLAYVKDFTGWIDAKTIIGVSRPSKKSAALMLNKIVVK
;
A
#
# COMPACT_ATOMS: atom_id res chain seq x y z
N MET A 1 -15.75 14.38 6.46
CA MET A 1 -15.67 13.56 7.69
C MET A 1 -14.47 12.63 7.51
N GLU A 2 -13.58 12.53 8.50
CA GLU A 2 -12.45 11.59 8.41
C GLU A 2 -12.93 10.23 8.91
N ASP A 3 -12.89 9.22 8.05
CA ASP A 3 -13.35 7.87 8.37
C ASP A 3 -12.17 6.89 8.44
N VAL A 4 -12.25 5.94 9.36
CA VAL A 4 -11.25 4.88 9.53
C VAL A 4 -11.90 3.54 9.16
N TYR A 5 -11.36 2.90 8.14
CA TYR A 5 -11.90 1.67 7.57
C TYR A 5 -11.02 0.49 7.93
N LEU A 6 -11.58 -0.52 8.58
CA LEU A 6 -10.92 -1.83 8.72
C LEU A 6 -10.67 -2.38 7.31
N SER A 7 -9.40 -2.61 6.97
CA SER A 7 -8.98 -2.91 5.60
C SER A 7 -8.44 -4.32 5.44
N GLU A 8 -7.61 -4.80 6.36
CA GLU A 8 -6.99 -6.13 6.29
C GLU A 8 -6.83 -6.77 7.67
N LEU A 9 -6.93 -8.10 7.71
CA LEU A 9 -6.55 -8.94 8.86
C LEU A 9 -5.59 -10.02 8.36
N LEU A 10 -4.36 -9.99 8.85
CA LEU A 10 -3.25 -10.80 8.35
C LEU A 10 -2.67 -11.64 9.48
N LEU A 11 -2.65 -12.95 9.32
CA LEU A 11 -2.09 -13.88 10.32
C LEU A 11 -0.74 -14.41 9.84
N THR A 12 0.29 -14.30 10.67
CA THR A 12 1.61 -14.91 10.39
C THR A 12 1.65 -16.38 10.73
N GLU A 13 2.67 -17.09 10.24
CA GLU A 13 2.89 -18.50 10.56
C GLU A 13 3.12 -18.71 12.07
N GLU A 14 3.75 -17.73 12.74
CA GLU A 14 3.93 -17.67 14.19
C GLU A 14 2.68 -17.19 14.95
N LYS A 15 1.52 -17.17 14.27
CA LYS A 15 0.20 -16.81 14.82
C LYS A 15 0.11 -15.38 15.36
N GLN A 16 0.96 -14.47 14.90
CA GLN A 16 0.79 -13.05 15.18
C GLN A 16 -0.32 -12.52 14.26
N LEU A 17 -1.33 -11.87 14.82
CA LEU A 17 -2.38 -11.23 14.05
C LEU A 17 -2.05 -9.74 13.88
N VAL A 18 -1.99 -9.31 12.62
CA VAL A 18 -1.83 -7.91 12.23
C VAL A 18 -3.15 -7.40 11.65
N VAL A 19 -3.70 -6.36 12.25
CA VAL A 19 -4.91 -5.68 11.78
C VAL A 19 -4.52 -4.34 11.19
N ILE A 20 -4.94 -4.07 9.96
CA ILE A 20 -4.68 -2.79 9.29
C ILE A 20 -6.01 -2.08 9.06
N ALA A 21 -6.10 -0.85 9.58
CA ALA A 21 -7.16 0.08 9.26
C ALA A 21 -6.59 1.27 8.49
N GLU A 22 -7.32 1.76 7.50
CA GLU A 22 -6.91 2.85 6.64
C GLU A 22 -7.78 4.08 6.89
N LYS A 23 -7.13 5.22 7.15
CA LYS A 23 -7.81 6.49 7.29
C LYS A 23 -7.95 7.16 5.93
N LYS A 24 -9.19 7.33 5.48
CA LYS A 24 -9.54 7.98 4.22
C LYS A 24 -10.54 9.10 4.44
N TYR A 25 -10.50 10.12 3.58
CA TYR A 25 -11.50 11.18 3.60
C TYR A 25 -11.64 11.83 2.22
N GLU A 26 -12.78 12.48 2.03
CA GLU A 26 -13.07 13.37 0.90
C GLU A 26 -12.99 14.82 1.40
N GLU A 27 -12.39 15.73 0.64
CA GLU A 27 -12.31 17.16 1.02
C GLU A 27 -13.68 17.88 1.00
N GLY A 28 -14.72 17.22 0.45
CA GLY A 28 -16.11 17.65 0.48
C GLY A 28 -16.57 18.26 -0.85
N GLY A 29 -17.71 17.78 -1.36
CA GLY A 29 -18.24 18.12 -2.69
C GLY A 29 -17.81 17.11 -3.77
N ASP A 30 -18.70 16.83 -4.73
CA ASP A 30 -18.55 15.74 -5.71
C ASP A 30 -17.32 15.89 -6.63
N GLU A 31 -16.78 17.10 -6.74
CA GLU A 31 -15.61 17.46 -7.55
C GLU A 31 -14.31 17.56 -6.74
N SER A 32 -14.33 17.20 -5.46
CA SER A 32 -13.17 17.31 -4.57
C SER A 32 -12.32 16.04 -4.54
N PRO A 33 -10.98 16.15 -4.42
CA PRO A 33 -10.12 14.99 -4.35
C PRO A 33 -10.37 14.16 -3.10
N VAL A 34 -9.96 12.90 -3.18
CA VAL A 34 -9.97 11.98 -2.03
C VAL A 34 -8.56 11.72 -1.54
N HIS A 35 -8.45 11.45 -0.25
CA HIS A 35 -7.18 11.36 0.45
C HIS A 35 -7.12 10.09 1.29
N ALA A 36 -5.93 9.54 1.40
CA ALA A 36 -5.64 8.49 2.36
C ALA A 36 -4.29 8.73 3.02
N ARG A 37 -4.32 9.31 4.23
CA ARG A 37 -3.15 9.85 4.92
C ARG A 37 -2.31 8.78 5.59
N GLU A 38 -2.96 7.85 6.28
CA GLU A 38 -2.26 6.94 7.18
C GLU A 38 -2.92 5.56 7.27
N LEU A 39 -2.09 4.57 7.61
CA LEU A 39 -2.51 3.24 8.03
C LEU A 39 -2.29 3.11 9.54
N HIS A 40 -3.33 2.71 10.26
CA HIS A 40 -3.24 2.25 11.63
C HIS A 40 -3.01 0.75 11.61
N VAL A 41 -1.87 0.32 12.15
CA VAL A 41 -1.47 -1.08 12.16
C VAL A 41 -1.36 -1.55 13.59
N PHE A 42 -2.14 -2.58 13.93
CA PHE A 42 -2.22 -3.16 15.27
C PHE A 42 -1.67 -4.57 15.25
N GLY A 43 -0.81 -4.89 16.21
CA GLY A 43 -0.30 -6.24 16.44
C GLY A 43 -0.95 -6.89 17.63
N TYR A 44 -1.28 -8.17 17.46
CA TYR A 44 -1.76 -9.05 18.51
C TYR A 44 -0.91 -10.32 18.52
N ASN A 45 -0.58 -10.80 19.71
CA ASN A 45 0.18 -12.04 19.84
C ASN A 45 -0.67 -13.29 19.54
N GLU A 46 -0.05 -14.46 19.68
CA GLU A 46 -0.69 -15.77 19.46
C GLU A 46 -1.89 -16.07 20.36
N PHE A 47 -2.05 -15.28 21.44
CA PHE A 47 -3.18 -15.35 22.37
C PHE A 47 -4.20 -14.23 22.14
N GLN A 48 -4.09 -13.49 21.04
CA GLN A 48 -4.97 -12.37 20.66
C GLN A 48 -4.92 -11.18 21.64
N SER A 49 -3.85 -11.09 22.43
CA SER A 49 -3.60 -9.92 23.28
C SER A 49 -2.90 -8.84 22.46
N PRO A 50 -3.35 -7.57 22.56
CA PRO A 50 -2.70 -6.47 21.85
C PRO A 50 -1.27 -6.27 22.37
N THR A 51 -0.30 -6.18 21.46
CA THR A 51 1.12 -6.03 21.79
C THR A 51 1.68 -4.68 21.37
N TRP A 52 1.27 -4.17 20.21
CA TRP A 52 1.76 -2.90 19.68
C TRP A 52 0.75 -2.25 18.73
N HIS A 53 0.93 -0.93 18.54
CA HIS A 53 0.23 -0.14 17.54
C HIS A 53 1.22 0.83 16.90
N THR A 54 1.21 0.92 15.58
CA THR A 54 2.04 1.85 14.82
C THR A 54 1.23 2.53 13.72
N ILE A 55 1.67 3.73 13.34
CA ILE A 55 1.04 4.52 12.27
C ILE A 55 2.02 4.63 11.11
N ILE A 56 1.54 4.29 9.91
CA ILE A 56 2.30 4.42 8.66
C ILE A 56 1.72 5.56 7.84
N ALA A 57 2.47 6.65 7.75
CA ALA A 57 2.13 7.76 6.86
C ALA A 57 2.36 7.39 5.39
N LYS A 58 1.42 7.77 4.52
CA LYS A 58 1.47 7.53 3.08
C LYS A 58 0.87 8.63 2.19
N ASP A 59 0.21 9.64 2.77
CA ASP A 59 -0.19 10.91 2.10
C ASP A 59 -0.63 10.78 0.63
N GLN A 60 -1.54 9.84 0.34
CA GLN A 60 -2.05 9.61 -1.01
C GLN A 60 -3.18 10.58 -1.33
N VAL A 61 -3.24 11.00 -2.59
CA VAL A 61 -4.29 11.86 -3.15
C VAL A 61 -4.73 11.27 -4.49
N ALA A 62 -6.03 11.11 -4.70
CA ALA A 62 -6.60 10.75 -5.99
C ALA A 62 -7.64 11.77 -6.44
N PRO A 63 -7.76 12.02 -7.76
CA PRO A 63 -8.79 12.88 -8.30
C PRO A 63 -10.19 12.27 -8.06
N PRO A 64 -11.26 13.09 -8.09
CA PRO A 64 -12.64 12.62 -7.90
C PRO A 64 -13.02 11.50 -8.89
N THR A 65 -12.51 11.58 -10.12
CA THR A 65 -12.76 10.59 -11.18
C THR A 65 -12.23 9.19 -10.88
N GLU A 66 -11.20 9.08 -10.02
CA GLU A 66 -10.68 7.79 -9.54
C GLU A 66 -11.24 7.44 -8.14
N SER A 67 -11.68 8.43 -7.36
CA SER A 67 -12.18 8.26 -6.00
C SER A 67 -11.25 7.34 -5.18
N PHE A 68 -11.77 6.54 -4.25
CA PHE A 68 -10.98 5.67 -3.39
C PHE A 68 -10.24 4.55 -4.12
N THR A 69 -10.47 4.34 -5.43
CA THR A 69 -9.73 3.35 -6.23
C THR A 69 -8.31 3.82 -6.57
N GLY A 70 -8.08 5.13 -6.68
CA GLY A 70 -6.77 5.72 -6.95
C GLY A 70 -5.83 5.79 -5.73
N ILE A 71 -6.32 5.43 -4.55
CA ILE A 71 -5.56 5.39 -3.29
C ILE A 71 -5.71 4.02 -2.63
N GLY A 72 -4.95 3.78 -1.56
CA GLY A 72 -4.97 2.51 -0.85
C GLY A 72 -3.62 1.81 -0.84
N PHE A 73 -3.66 0.56 -0.39
CA PHE A 73 -2.50 -0.29 -0.25
C PHE A 73 -2.80 -1.72 -0.70
N ARG A 74 -1.75 -2.53 -0.78
CA ARG A 74 -1.78 -4.00 -0.83
C ARG A 74 -0.92 -4.50 0.30
N ALA A 75 -1.27 -5.64 0.89
CA ALA A 75 -0.45 -6.26 1.93
C ALA A 75 -0.27 -7.76 1.70
N ALA A 76 0.86 -8.29 2.15
CA ALA A 76 1.16 -9.71 2.10
C ALA A 76 2.07 -10.10 3.28
N VAL A 77 1.91 -11.34 3.75
CA VAL A 77 2.67 -11.88 4.88
C VAL A 77 3.81 -12.76 4.35
N PHE A 78 5.01 -12.59 4.92
CA PHE A 78 6.17 -13.42 4.64
C PHE A 78 6.95 -13.69 5.94
N GLY A 79 6.76 -14.88 6.51
CA GLY A 79 7.30 -15.21 7.84
C GLY A 79 6.85 -14.19 8.89
N PRO A 80 7.77 -13.56 9.64
CA PRO A 80 7.43 -12.59 10.69
C PRO A 80 7.16 -11.18 10.15
N GLU A 81 7.16 -10.96 8.84
CA GLU A 81 6.98 -9.64 8.23
C GLU A 81 5.66 -9.52 7.48
N VAL A 82 5.02 -8.36 7.62
CA VAL A 82 3.97 -7.89 6.71
C VAL A 82 4.59 -6.88 5.75
N GLN A 83 4.55 -7.16 4.46
CA GLN A 83 4.89 -6.20 3.43
C GLN A 83 3.66 -5.40 3.04
N ILE A 84 3.83 -4.08 2.99
CA ILE A 84 2.80 -3.12 2.59
C ILE A 84 3.31 -2.40 1.35
N LEU A 85 2.50 -2.43 0.31
CA LEU A 85 2.74 -1.77 -0.96
C LEU A 85 1.72 -0.65 -1.16
N THR A 86 2.22 0.54 -1.44
CA THR A 86 1.40 1.74 -1.69
C THR A 86 1.89 2.41 -2.98
N GLN A 87 1.01 3.20 -3.59
CA GLN A 87 1.37 4.05 -4.71
C GLN A 87 1.38 5.50 -4.22
N GLU A 88 2.55 6.13 -4.15
CA GLU A 88 2.72 7.45 -3.52
C GLU A 88 3.52 8.38 -4.43
N LYS A 89 3.45 9.68 -4.12
CA LYS A 89 4.32 10.69 -4.73
C LYS A 89 5.28 11.24 -3.67
N ILE A 90 6.47 10.65 -3.57
CA ILE A 90 7.48 11.08 -2.58
C ILE A 90 8.56 11.92 -3.28
N LYS A 91 8.85 13.10 -2.74
CA LYS A 91 9.82 14.06 -3.33
C LYS A 91 9.56 14.36 -4.81
N GLY A 92 8.29 14.49 -5.18
CA GLY A 92 7.86 14.82 -6.54
C GLY A 92 7.83 13.66 -7.54
N LYS A 93 8.24 12.44 -7.15
CA LYS A 93 8.25 11.26 -8.01
C LYS A 93 7.12 10.30 -7.61
N SER A 94 6.29 9.93 -8.58
CA SER A 94 5.26 8.89 -8.40
C SER A 94 5.89 7.52 -8.62
N ASP A 95 5.73 6.62 -7.66
CA ASP A 95 6.22 5.24 -7.73
C ASP A 95 5.37 4.32 -6.84
N LEU A 96 5.61 3.02 -6.96
CA LEU A 96 5.20 2.07 -5.94
C LEU A 96 6.26 2.03 -4.85
N TYR A 97 5.81 2.05 -3.59
CA TYR A 97 6.66 2.01 -2.41
C TYR A 97 6.32 0.81 -1.56
N VAL A 98 7.35 0.07 -1.16
CA VAL A 98 7.22 -1.04 -0.21
C VAL A 98 7.73 -0.62 1.17
N ARG A 99 7.00 -1.02 2.20
CA ARG A 99 7.40 -0.98 3.61
C ARG A 99 7.26 -2.38 4.19
N ARG A 100 8.08 -2.71 5.19
CA ARG A 100 7.97 -3.95 5.97
C ARG A 100 7.61 -3.59 7.39
N VAL A 101 6.68 -4.34 7.95
CA VAL A 101 6.30 -4.27 9.37
C VAL A 101 6.67 -5.61 9.99
N ASN A 102 7.49 -5.58 11.05
CA ASN A 102 7.72 -6.78 11.83
C ASN A 102 6.49 -7.07 12.70
N ALA A 103 5.85 -8.22 12.50
CA ALA A 103 4.56 -8.55 13.11
C ALA A 103 4.63 -8.72 14.65
N GLN A 104 5.80 -9.01 15.21
CA GLN A 104 5.98 -9.17 16.65
C GLN A 104 6.22 -7.84 17.37
N THR A 105 6.88 -6.89 16.70
CA THR A 105 7.39 -5.65 17.34
C THR A 105 6.76 -4.37 16.83
N GLY A 106 6.08 -4.40 15.68
CA GLY A 106 5.53 -3.22 15.02
C GLY A 106 6.56 -2.29 14.39
N VAL A 107 7.84 -2.67 14.37
CA VAL A 107 8.90 -1.88 13.73
C VAL A 107 8.65 -1.82 12.22
N VAL A 108 8.64 -0.61 11.68
CA VAL A 108 8.36 -0.34 10.26
C VAL A 108 9.64 0.14 9.56
N THR A 109 9.95 -0.44 8.40
CA THR A 109 11.05 0.06 7.56
C THR A 109 10.64 1.34 6.82
N PRO A 110 11.57 2.25 6.51
CA PRO A 110 11.30 3.38 5.63
C PRO A 110 10.73 2.94 4.27
N ALA A 111 9.93 3.82 3.65
CA ALA A 111 9.38 3.60 2.32
C ALA A 111 10.49 3.42 1.29
N LYS A 112 10.47 2.30 0.57
CA LYS A 112 11.44 1.99 -0.49
C LYS A 112 10.73 1.95 -1.85
N GLY A 113 11.11 2.87 -2.74
CA GLY A 113 10.58 2.90 -4.11
C GLY A 113 11.03 1.67 -4.92
N LEU A 114 10.13 1.15 -5.75
CA LEU A 114 10.38 0.00 -6.62
C LEU A 114 11.06 0.39 -7.95
N GLY A 115 11.15 1.68 -8.27
CA GLY A 115 11.84 2.18 -9.46
C GLY A 115 11.05 1.98 -10.75
N LEU A 116 9.72 1.81 -10.68
CA LEU A 116 8.87 1.58 -11.84
C LEU A 116 8.66 2.84 -12.68
N SER A 117 8.99 4.02 -12.14
CA SER A 117 8.83 5.33 -12.81
C SER A 117 7.44 5.48 -13.43
N VAL A 118 6.40 5.24 -12.60
CA VAL A 118 5.02 5.23 -13.06
C VAL A 118 4.67 6.63 -13.53
N ALA A 119 4.35 6.78 -14.82
CA ALA A 119 4.02 8.09 -15.36
C ALA A 119 2.76 8.62 -14.69
N SER A 120 2.78 9.88 -14.26
CA SER A 120 1.69 10.54 -13.53
C SER A 120 0.39 10.66 -14.33
N ASP A 121 0.43 10.33 -15.61
CA ASP A 121 -0.68 10.38 -16.54
C ASP A 121 -1.30 8.99 -16.78
N GLN A 122 -0.74 7.92 -16.21
CA GLN A 122 -1.36 6.59 -16.29
C GLN A 122 -2.54 6.47 -15.33
N ASN A 123 -3.43 5.51 -15.58
CA ASN A 123 -4.50 5.18 -14.65
C ASN A 123 -3.87 4.48 -13.44
N LEU A 124 -3.45 5.28 -12.46
CA LEU A 124 -2.49 4.91 -11.42
C LEU A 124 -3.03 3.80 -10.50
N ALA A 125 -4.35 3.81 -10.25
CA ALA A 125 -5.08 2.74 -9.56
C ALA A 125 -4.74 1.34 -10.08
N TYR A 126 -4.66 1.19 -11.41
CA TYR A 126 -4.41 -0.09 -12.08
C TYR A 126 -3.00 -0.62 -11.80
N VAL A 127 -2.01 0.26 -11.62
CA VAL A 127 -0.63 -0.16 -11.36
C VAL A 127 -0.51 -0.81 -9.99
N LYS A 128 -1.14 -0.24 -8.96
CA LYS A 128 -1.15 -0.81 -7.61
C LYS A 128 -1.94 -2.12 -7.56
N ASP A 129 -3.17 -2.13 -8.08
CA ASP A 129 -4.12 -3.23 -7.87
C ASP A 129 -3.69 -4.52 -8.57
N PHE A 130 -2.96 -4.40 -9.67
CA PHE A 130 -2.45 -5.55 -10.43
C PHE A 130 -1.01 -5.92 -10.06
N THR A 131 -0.37 -5.17 -9.16
CA THR A 131 0.94 -5.52 -8.62
C THR A 131 0.81 -6.49 -7.46
N GLY A 132 1.65 -7.52 -7.45
CA GLY A 132 1.63 -8.55 -6.41
C GLY A 132 2.99 -9.19 -6.19
N TRP A 133 3.07 -10.05 -5.19
CA TRP A 133 4.29 -10.76 -4.81
C TRP A 133 4.31 -12.16 -5.41
N ILE A 134 5.50 -12.58 -5.86
CA ILE A 134 5.81 -14.00 -6.07
C ILE A 134 6.37 -14.60 -4.78
N ASP A 135 7.22 -13.83 -4.10
CA ASP A 135 7.84 -14.17 -2.83
C ASP A 135 8.23 -12.88 -2.07
N ALA A 136 8.79 -13.01 -0.88
CA ALA A 136 9.19 -11.90 -0.02
C ALA A 136 10.18 -10.89 -0.65
N LYS A 137 10.90 -11.28 -1.69
CA LYS A 137 11.90 -10.46 -2.38
C LYS A 137 11.54 -10.16 -3.82
N THR A 138 10.48 -10.76 -4.36
CA THR A 138 10.10 -10.65 -5.76
C THR A 138 8.68 -10.14 -5.92
N ILE A 139 8.54 -8.98 -6.55
CA ILE A 139 7.26 -8.37 -6.90
C ILE A 139 7.10 -8.38 -8.42
N ILE A 140 5.90 -8.67 -8.91
CA ILE A 140 5.51 -8.43 -10.31
C ILE A 140 4.70 -7.14 -10.35
N GLY A 141 5.35 -6.08 -10.83
CA GLY A 141 4.72 -4.79 -11.07
C GLY A 141 4.05 -4.74 -12.43
N VAL A 142 2.80 -4.30 -12.49
CA VAL A 142 2.09 -4.10 -13.77
C VAL A 142 2.16 -2.64 -14.15
N SER A 143 2.71 -2.34 -15.33
CA SER A 143 2.73 -0.98 -15.86
C SER A 143 2.18 -0.92 -17.28
N ARG A 144 1.71 0.26 -17.68
CA ARG A 144 1.43 0.56 -19.09
C ARG A 144 2.62 1.36 -19.63
N PRO A 145 3.18 1.06 -20.80
CA PRO A 145 4.31 1.83 -21.32
C PRO A 145 3.92 3.26 -21.75
N SER A 146 2.66 3.50 -22.12
CA SER A 146 2.11 4.84 -22.41
C SER A 146 0.58 4.84 -22.35
N LYS A 147 -0.06 6.01 -22.22
CA LYS A 147 -1.54 6.15 -22.30
C LYS A 147 -2.18 5.45 -23.51
N LYS A 148 -1.51 5.51 -24.67
CA LYS A 148 -2.01 5.00 -25.96
C LYS A 148 -1.85 3.48 -26.11
N SER A 149 -1.04 2.83 -25.29
CA SER A 149 -0.81 1.38 -25.39
C SER A 149 -1.97 0.61 -24.76
N ALA A 150 -2.53 -0.35 -25.50
CA ALA A 150 -3.44 -1.35 -24.92
C ALA A 150 -2.68 -2.48 -24.21
N ALA A 151 -1.38 -2.63 -24.43
CA ALA A 151 -0.57 -3.68 -23.85
C ALA A 151 -0.15 -3.35 -22.41
N LEU A 152 -0.35 -4.31 -21.51
CA LEU A 152 0.21 -4.31 -20.16
C LEU A 152 1.60 -4.94 -20.18
N MET A 153 2.51 -4.39 -19.40
CA MET A 153 3.83 -4.95 -19.17
C MET A 153 3.94 -5.50 -17.75
N LEU A 154 4.51 -6.71 -17.63
CA LEU A 154 4.87 -7.31 -16.35
C LEU A 154 6.35 -7.02 -16.07
N ASN A 155 6.63 -6.34 -14.97
CA ASN A 155 7.97 -5.99 -14.53
C ASN A 155 8.32 -6.84 -13.32
N LYS A 156 9.30 -7.72 -13.46
CA LYS A 156 9.86 -8.44 -12.32
C LYS A 156 10.79 -7.50 -11.55
N ILE A 157 10.50 -7.30 -10.27
CA ILE A 157 11.23 -6.40 -9.39
C ILE A 157 11.80 -7.23 -8.25
N VAL A 158 13.12 -7.15 -8.05
CA VAL A 158 13.80 -7.80 -6.93
C VAL A 158 14.08 -6.76 -5.85
N VAL A 159 13.34 -6.84 -4.75
CA VAL A 159 13.48 -5.96 -3.59
C VAL A 159 14.71 -6.41 -2.80
N LYS A 160 15.80 -5.64 -2.94
CA LYS A 160 17.03 -5.85 -2.18
C LYS A 160 16.85 -5.54 -0.69
#